data_AF-A0A4U8SQC5-F1
#
_entry.id   AF-A0A4U8SQC5-F1
#
_cell.length_a   1.000
_cell.length_b   1.000
_cell.length_c   1.000
_cell.angle_alpha   90.00
_cell.angle_beta   90.00
_cell.angle_gamma   90.00
#
_symmetry.space_group_name_H-M   'P 1'
#
loop_
_entity.id
_entity.type
_entity.pdbx_description
1 polymer ?
#
loop_
_entity_poly.entity_id
_entity_poly.type
_entity_poly.pdbx_seq_one_letter_code
_entity_poly.pdbx_strand_id
1 'polypeptide(L)'
;MHIDLHNHTTLCHHATGTMDDYIAHAIQQNINVFGFSCHAPMAFDEKYRMSMAEVDIYCANIRELQERYKGCIEILSALEMDYILHREDLIESRLLTLPFDYLIGSVHFLDTWGFDNPTFIGEYAKRNIGQCWDEYLDSITAMAQSGLFQIVGHLDLLKIFGHTLPASALPKLDRALESIADNHLVIELNAAGWRKPINECYPSEMILQKAFARGIEITFGSDSHTLEHIGFRYETLCALAKKVGYTQAVYFKQKEAIRVEF
;
A
#
# COMPACT_ATOMS: atom_id res chain seq x y z
N MET A 1 8.06 -14.36 10.86
CA MET A 1 7.12 -14.71 9.77
C MET A 1 7.37 -13.73 8.65
N HIS A 2 7.58 -14.22 7.43
CA HIS A 2 7.81 -13.39 6.25
C HIS A 2 6.44 -13.02 5.64
N ILE A 3 6.15 -11.71 5.58
CA ILE A 3 4.89 -11.17 5.10
C ILE A 3 5.16 -10.31 3.85
N ASP A 4 4.30 -10.43 2.84
CA ASP A 4 4.24 -9.49 1.71
C ASP A 4 2.77 -9.24 1.33
N LEU A 5 2.22 -8.09 1.70
CA LEU A 5 0.80 -7.77 1.54
C LEU A 5 0.50 -6.82 0.37
N HIS A 6 1.48 -6.45 -0.44
CA HIS A 6 1.25 -5.51 -1.52
C HIS A 6 1.76 -6.04 -2.84
N ASN A 7 0.89 -6.76 -3.55
CA ASN A 7 1.23 -7.44 -4.80
C ASN A 7 0.10 -7.32 -5.82
N HIS A 8 0.47 -6.92 -7.03
CA HIS A 8 -0.46 -6.65 -8.12
C HIS A 8 -0.64 -7.86 -9.03
N THR A 9 -1.59 -7.74 -9.95
CA THR A 9 -1.86 -8.74 -10.98
C THR A 9 -1.98 -8.08 -12.34
N THR A 10 -1.91 -8.85 -13.42
CA THR A 10 -2.06 -8.33 -14.79
C THR A 10 -3.37 -7.57 -15.05
N LEU A 11 -4.36 -7.69 -14.15
CA LEU A 11 -5.62 -6.95 -14.21
C LEU A 11 -5.45 -5.44 -13.99
N CYS A 12 -4.34 -4.96 -13.42
CA CYS A 12 -4.04 -3.52 -13.39
C CYS A 12 -3.44 -2.99 -14.70
N HIS A 13 -3.23 -3.85 -15.70
CA HIS A 13 -2.69 -3.50 -17.03
C HIS A 13 -1.24 -2.98 -17.06
N HIS A 14 -0.53 -3.00 -15.92
CA HIS A 14 0.88 -2.63 -15.84
C HIS A 14 1.73 -3.54 -14.94
N ALA A 15 1.17 -4.68 -14.52
CA ALA A 15 1.90 -5.81 -13.96
C ALA A 15 2.05 -6.95 -14.97
N THR A 16 3.06 -7.79 -14.78
CA THR A 16 3.34 -8.98 -15.59
C THR A 16 3.47 -10.22 -14.70
N GLY A 17 3.41 -11.41 -15.32
CA GLY A 17 3.44 -12.71 -14.64
C GLY A 17 2.04 -13.21 -14.27
N THR A 18 1.86 -14.53 -14.19
CA THR A 18 0.58 -15.10 -13.76
C THR A 18 0.49 -15.14 -12.23
N MET A 19 -0.72 -15.17 -11.68
CA MET A 19 -0.89 -15.26 -10.22
C MET A 19 -0.32 -16.58 -9.65
N ASP A 20 -0.33 -17.66 -10.43
CA ASP A 20 0.28 -18.94 -10.03
C ASP A 20 1.82 -18.80 -9.95
N ASP A 21 2.44 -18.11 -10.91
CA ASP A 21 3.87 -17.78 -10.87
C ASP A 21 4.23 -16.91 -9.66
N TYR A 22 3.38 -15.95 -9.28
CA TYR A 22 3.58 -15.11 -8.09
C TYR A 22 3.65 -15.98 -6.84
N ILE A 23 2.68 -16.90 -6.67
CA ILE A 23 2.64 -17.79 -5.51
C ILE A 23 3.82 -18.76 -5.51
N ALA A 24 4.16 -19.35 -6.66
CA ALA A 24 5.32 -20.23 -6.77
C ALA A 24 6.62 -19.50 -6.41
N HIS A 25 6.78 -18.26 -6.85
CA HIS A 25 7.94 -17.43 -6.51
C HIS A 25 7.93 -17.03 -5.03
N ALA A 26 6.78 -16.63 -4.47
CA ALA A 26 6.65 -16.29 -3.06
C ALA A 26 7.07 -17.44 -2.14
N ILE A 27 6.67 -18.68 -2.48
CA ILE A 27 7.10 -19.89 -1.76
C ILE A 27 8.63 -20.07 -1.85
N GLN A 28 9.24 -19.84 -3.01
CA GLN A 28 10.71 -19.91 -3.16
C GLN A 28 11.44 -18.86 -2.30
N GLN A 29 10.83 -17.69 -2.09
CA GLN A 29 11.34 -16.63 -1.20
C GLN A 29 11.01 -16.88 0.29
N ASN A 30 10.43 -18.03 0.63
CA ASN A 30 9.98 -18.39 1.99
C ASN A 30 8.96 -17.40 2.58
N ILE A 31 8.14 -16.75 1.73
CA ILE A 31 7.03 -15.91 2.19
C ILE A 31 5.97 -16.81 2.82
N ASN A 32 5.53 -16.44 4.03
CA ASN A 32 4.52 -17.19 4.77
C ASN A 32 3.11 -16.65 4.54
N VAL A 33 2.96 -15.33 4.41
CA VAL A 33 1.69 -14.65 4.17
C VAL A 33 1.84 -13.75 2.95
N PHE A 34 1.05 -14.03 1.92
CA PHE A 34 1.11 -13.33 0.65
C PHE A 34 -0.25 -12.73 0.31
N GLY A 35 -0.29 -11.44 0.08
CA GLY A 35 -1.52 -10.73 -0.23
C GLY A 35 -1.52 -10.20 -1.65
N PHE A 36 -2.54 -10.59 -2.42
CA PHE A 36 -2.86 -9.91 -3.66
C PHE A 36 -3.73 -8.69 -3.33
N SER A 37 -3.26 -7.49 -3.69
CA SER A 37 -3.91 -6.21 -3.40
C SER A 37 -3.88 -5.32 -4.64
N CYS A 38 -4.38 -5.84 -5.75
CA CYS A 38 -4.31 -5.16 -7.04
C CYS A 38 -5.15 -3.87 -7.02
N HIS A 39 -4.84 -2.91 -7.90
CA HIS A 39 -5.58 -1.65 -8.00
C HIS A 39 -7.09 -1.89 -8.19
N ALA A 40 -7.87 -1.34 -7.28
CA ALA A 40 -9.32 -1.43 -7.28
C ALA A 40 -9.95 -0.69 -8.47
N PRO A 41 -11.07 -1.20 -9.00
CA PRO A 41 -11.87 -0.44 -9.93
C PRO A 41 -12.26 0.94 -9.38
N MET A 42 -12.24 1.92 -10.26
CA MET A 42 -12.64 3.29 -9.99
C MET A 42 -13.02 3.93 -11.32
N ALA A 43 -14.07 4.76 -11.35
CA ALA A 43 -14.47 5.55 -12.52
C ALA A 43 -13.52 6.75 -12.77
N PHE A 44 -12.22 6.53 -12.60
CA PHE A 44 -11.12 7.47 -12.77
C PHE A 44 -9.84 6.67 -12.96
N ASP A 45 -8.95 7.14 -13.83
CA ASP A 45 -7.70 6.46 -14.16
C ASP A 45 -7.87 4.96 -14.53
N GLU A 46 -8.91 4.66 -15.32
CA GLU A 46 -9.32 3.28 -15.70
C GLU A 46 -8.22 2.48 -16.43
N LYS A 47 -7.19 3.16 -16.96
CA LYS A 47 -6.10 2.52 -17.70
C LYS A 47 -5.17 1.68 -16.83
N TYR A 48 -5.08 1.96 -15.52
CA TYR A 48 -4.09 1.36 -14.62
C TYR A 48 -4.72 0.47 -13.55
N ARG A 49 -5.95 0.01 -13.74
CA ARG A 49 -6.71 -0.76 -12.76
C ARG A 49 -7.65 -1.74 -13.43
N MET A 50 -8.10 -2.74 -12.68
CA MET A 50 -9.11 -3.67 -13.17
C MET A 50 -10.49 -2.98 -13.26
N SER A 51 -11.34 -3.44 -14.16
CA SER A 51 -12.73 -2.99 -14.25
C SER A 51 -13.61 -3.68 -13.21
N MET A 52 -14.78 -3.09 -12.92
CA MET A 52 -15.78 -3.71 -12.02
C MET A 52 -16.28 -5.09 -12.50
N ALA A 53 -16.19 -5.38 -13.80
CA ALA A 53 -16.56 -6.68 -14.36
C ALA A 53 -15.52 -7.77 -14.09
N GLU A 54 -14.26 -7.40 -13.80
CA GLU A 54 -13.16 -8.33 -13.58
C GLU A 54 -13.01 -8.74 -12.10
N VAL A 55 -13.65 -8.01 -11.17
CA VAL A 55 -13.55 -8.26 -9.72
C VAL A 55 -13.97 -9.68 -9.34
N ASP A 56 -15.05 -10.19 -9.94
CA ASP A 56 -15.54 -11.54 -9.63
C ASP A 56 -14.54 -12.62 -10.11
N ILE A 57 -13.86 -12.38 -11.23
CA ILE A 57 -12.79 -13.26 -11.75
C ILE A 57 -11.55 -13.17 -10.87
N TYR A 58 -11.16 -11.96 -10.47
CA TYR A 58 -10.05 -11.73 -9.53
C TYR A 58 -10.24 -12.52 -8.23
N CYS A 59 -11.41 -12.41 -7.62
CA CYS A 59 -11.74 -13.12 -6.38
C CYS A 59 -11.78 -14.65 -6.59
N ALA A 60 -12.31 -15.12 -7.72
CA ALA A 60 -12.36 -16.54 -8.04
C ALA A 60 -10.96 -17.15 -8.20
N ASN A 61 -10.06 -16.45 -8.91
CA ASN A 61 -8.69 -16.89 -9.11
C ASN A 61 -7.92 -16.99 -7.78
N ILE A 62 -8.07 -16.00 -6.89
CA ILE A 62 -7.43 -16.06 -5.56
C ILE A 62 -7.96 -17.25 -4.75
N ARG A 63 -9.28 -17.49 -4.78
CA ARG A 63 -9.89 -18.62 -4.07
C ARG A 63 -9.37 -19.97 -4.57
N GLU A 64 -9.18 -20.11 -5.89
CA GLU A 64 -8.58 -21.31 -6.47
C GLU A 64 -7.14 -21.52 -5.98
N LEU A 65 -6.34 -20.46 -5.94
CA LEU A 65 -4.97 -20.50 -5.42
C LEU A 65 -4.93 -20.83 -3.93
N GLN A 66 -5.82 -20.25 -3.12
CA GLN A 66 -5.95 -20.54 -1.69
C GLN A 66 -6.19 -22.03 -1.44
N GLU A 67 -7.05 -22.69 -2.23
CA GLU A 67 -7.30 -24.13 -2.09
C GLU A 67 -6.13 -24.97 -2.62
N ARG A 68 -5.56 -24.59 -3.77
CA ARG A 68 -4.43 -25.32 -4.38
C ARG A 68 -3.17 -25.31 -3.50
N TYR A 69 -2.85 -24.19 -2.88
CA TYR A 69 -1.64 -23.99 -2.07
C TYR A 69 -1.89 -24.08 -0.57
N LYS A 70 -3.02 -24.65 -0.17
CA LYS A 70 -3.41 -24.81 1.22
C LYS A 70 -2.34 -25.57 2.01
N GLY A 71 -1.87 -24.94 3.08
CA GLY A 71 -0.82 -25.49 3.95
C GLY A 71 0.61 -25.22 3.45
N CYS A 72 0.80 -24.62 2.28
CA CYS A 72 2.11 -24.19 1.79
C CYS A 72 2.37 -22.71 2.09
N ILE A 73 1.39 -21.84 1.87
CA ILE A 73 1.45 -20.39 2.07
C ILE A 73 0.04 -19.86 2.36
N GLU A 74 -0.07 -18.85 3.23
CA GLU A 74 -1.35 -18.16 3.45
C GLU A 74 -1.53 -17.11 2.35
N ILE A 75 -2.59 -17.23 1.55
CA ILE A 75 -2.88 -16.33 0.44
C ILE A 75 -4.09 -15.48 0.81
N LEU A 76 -3.94 -14.16 0.76
CA LEU A 76 -4.98 -13.21 1.14
C LEU A 76 -5.55 -12.49 -0.09
N SER A 77 -6.85 -12.20 -0.03
CA SER A 77 -7.56 -11.45 -1.05
C SER A 77 -7.79 -10.02 -0.60
N ALA A 78 -7.24 -9.03 -1.29
CA ALA A 78 -7.32 -7.63 -0.92
C ALA A 78 -7.38 -6.72 -2.14
N LEU A 79 -7.46 -5.41 -1.92
CA LEU A 79 -7.34 -4.39 -2.95
C LEU A 79 -6.52 -3.22 -2.45
N GLU A 80 -5.79 -2.58 -3.35
CA GLU A 80 -5.28 -1.22 -3.16
C GLU A 80 -6.31 -0.24 -3.73
N MET A 81 -6.84 0.62 -2.87
CA MET A 81 -7.89 1.58 -3.18
C MET A 81 -7.34 3.00 -3.10
N ASP A 82 -7.52 3.74 -4.18
CA ASP A 82 -7.23 5.16 -4.21
C ASP A 82 -8.17 5.93 -3.28
N TYR A 83 -7.61 6.86 -2.52
CA TYR A 83 -8.34 7.91 -1.82
C TYR A 83 -7.97 9.26 -2.43
N ILE A 84 -8.96 9.89 -3.08
CA ILE A 84 -8.81 11.23 -3.64
C ILE A 84 -9.66 12.17 -2.77
N LEU A 85 -8.99 13.11 -2.11
CA LEU A 85 -9.65 14.04 -1.19
C LEU A 85 -10.77 14.81 -1.90
N HIS A 86 -11.95 14.88 -1.26
CA HIS A 86 -13.17 15.50 -1.80
C HIS A 86 -13.80 14.76 -2.99
N ARG A 87 -13.29 13.58 -3.33
CA ARG A 87 -13.79 12.72 -4.41
C ARG A 87 -14.07 11.30 -3.91
N GLU A 88 -14.51 11.19 -2.66
CA GLU A 88 -14.91 9.93 -2.04
C GLU A 88 -16.09 9.27 -2.79
N ASP A 89 -16.81 10.03 -3.63
CA ASP A 89 -17.82 9.55 -4.57
C ASP A 89 -17.28 8.53 -5.58
N LEU A 90 -15.97 8.55 -5.86
CA LEU A 90 -15.31 7.61 -6.77
C LEU A 90 -15.04 6.24 -6.15
N ILE A 91 -15.16 6.10 -4.82
CA ILE A 91 -14.95 4.83 -4.14
C ILE A 91 -16.13 3.90 -4.46
N GLU A 92 -15.85 2.79 -5.13
CA GLU A 92 -16.84 1.79 -5.52
C GLU A 92 -17.39 1.05 -4.29
N SER A 93 -18.51 1.55 -3.74
CA SER A 93 -19.13 1.02 -2.52
C SER A 93 -19.40 -0.50 -2.52
N ARG A 94 -19.64 -1.11 -3.70
CA ARG A 94 -19.77 -2.57 -3.83
C ARG A 94 -18.53 -3.30 -3.32
N LEU A 95 -17.32 -2.77 -3.56
CA LEU A 95 -16.06 -3.40 -3.15
C LEU A 95 -15.94 -3.48 -1.63
N LEU A 96 -16.46 -2.48 -0.91
CA LEU A 96 -16.44 -2.43 0.56
C LEU A 96 -17.27 -3.55 1.20
N THR A 97 -18.28 -4.05 0.48
CA THR A 97 -19.16 -5.14 0.94
C THR A 97 -18.60 -6.54 0.66
N LEU A 98 -17.56 -6.65 -0.17
CA LEU A 98 -16.95 -7.92 -0.50
C LEU A 98 -16.06 -8.43 0.66
N PRO A 99 -15.91 -9.76 0.80
CA PRO A 99 -15.17 -10.37 1.90
C PRO A 99 -13.65 -10.35 1.65
N PHE A 100 -13.10 -9.19 1.28
CA PHE A 100 -11.66 -8.97 1.25
C PHE A 100 -11.08 -9.05 2.66
N ASP A 101 -9.88 -9.63 2.75
CA ASP A 101 -9.11 -9.77 3.98
C ASP A 101 -8.60 -8.43 4.49
N TYR A 102 -8.26 -7.50 3.60
CA TYR A 102 -7.94 -6.11 3.92
C TYR A 102 -8.10 -5.21 2.71
N LEU A 103 -8.11 -3.91 2.97
CA LEU A 103 -8.00 -2.86 1.96
C LEU A 103 -6.82 -1.94 2.32
N ILE A 104 -5.97 -1.67 1.33
CA ILE A 104 -4.93 -0.64 1.42
C ILE A 104 -5.55 0.67 0.92
N GLY A 105 -5.47 1.71 1.72
CA GLY A 105 -5.77 3.08 1.29
C GLY A 105 -4.49 3.75 0.80
N SER A 106 -4.51 4.23 -0.43
CA SER A 106 -3.37 4.87 -1.09
C SER A 106 -3.74 6.22 -1.68
N VAL A 107 -2.83 7.18 -1.66
CA VAL A 107 -3.02 8.51 -2.27
C VAL A 107 -2.06 8.61 -3.46
N HIS A 108 -2.57 8.46 -4.68
CA HIS A 108 -1.78 8.63 -5.92
C HIS A 108 -2.06 9.97 -6.63
N PHE A 109 -3.11 10.67 -6.22
CA PHE A 109 -3.57 11.89 -6.87
C PHE A 109 -3.67 13.07 -5.91
N LEU A 110 -3.26 14.24 -6.39
CA LEU A 110 -3.64 15.54 -5.82
C LEU A 110 -4.63 16.20 -6.78
N ASP A 111 -5.92 16.17 -6.41
CA ASP A 111 -7.04 16.42 -7.31
C ASP A 111 -6.98 15.48 -8.54
N THR A 112 -6.68 15.98 -9.72
CA THR A 112 -6.60 15.22 -10.98
C THR A 112 -5.18 14.85 -11.37
N TRP A 113 -4.18 15.27 -10.59
CA TRP A 113 -2.78 15.07 -10.90
C TRP A 113 -2.21 13.79 -10.27
N GLY A 114 -1.97 12.78 -11.10
CA GLY A 114 -1.25 11.55 -10.72
C GLY A 114 0.25 11.85 -10.54
N PHE A 115 0.64 12.24 -9.33
CA PHE A 115 1.95 12.83 -9.06
C PHE A 115 3.09 11.81 -9.07
N ASP A 116 2.77 10.51 -9.01
CA ASP A 116 3.70 9.39 -9.00
C ASP A 116 3.92 8.77 -10.41
N ASN A 117 3.09 9.16 -11.38
CA ASN A 117 3.22 8.74 -12.76
C ASN A 117 4.29 9.57 -13.50
N PRO A 118 5.35 8.94 -14.04
CA PRO A 118 6.41 9.65 -14.77
C PRO A 118 5.92 10.50 -15.95
N THR A 119 4.76 10.15 -16.54
CA THR A 119 4.15 10.92 -17.63
C THR A 119 3.80 12.35 -17.20
N PHE A 120 3.47 12.55 -15.92
CA PHE A 120 3.01 13.82 -15.37
C PHE A 120 4.08 14.54 -14.54
N ILE A 121 5.34 14.08 -14.58
CA ILE A 121 6.43 14.64 -13.78
C ILE A 121 6.69 16.13 -14.05
N GLY A 122 6.37 16.62 -15.26
CA GLY A 122 6.54 18.03 -15.62
C GLY A 122 5.66 18.99 -14.81
N GLU A 123 4.62 18.50 -14.14
CA GLU A 123 3.72 19.30 -13.34
C GLU A 123 4.36 19.76 -12.01
N TYR A 124 5.35 19.03 -11.48
CA TYR A 124 6.10 19.46 -10.29
C TYR A 124 6.75 20.84 -10.46
N ALA A 125 7.19 21.18 -11.68
CA ALA A 125 7.81 22.48 -11.97
C ALA A 125 6.83 23.67 -11.87
N LYS A 126 5.52 23.41 -11.84
CA LYS A 126 4.46 24.42 -11.80
C LYS A 126 3.82 24.55 -10.42
N ARG A 127 4.12 23.64 -9.49
CA ARG A 127 3.46 23.53 -8.20
C ARG A 127 4.39 23.89 -7.05
N ASN A 128 3.81 24.39 -5.96
CA ASN A 128 4.54 24.61 -4.72
C ASN A 128 4.61 23.27 -3.95
N ILE A 129 5.82 22.72 -3.83
CA ILE A 129 6.03 21.42 -3.17
C ILE A 129 5.52 21.39 -1.72
N GLY A 130 5.63 22.49 -0.98
CA GLY A 130 5.08 22.58 0.38
C GLY A 130 3.57 22.45 0.41
N GLN A 131 2.87 23.10 -0.51
CA GLN A 131 1.41 22.98 -0.65
C GLN A 131 1.01 21.57 -1.10
N CYS A 132 1.77 20.94 -2.00
CA CYS A 132 1.50 19.55 -2.40
C CYS A 132 1.62 18.58 -1.23
N TRP A 133 2.64 18.75 -0.36
CA TRP A 133 2.74 17.96 0.87
C TRP A 133 1.59 18.25 1.84
N ASP A 134 1.17 19.51 1.94
CA ASP A 134 0.05 19.87 2.79
C ASP A 134 -1.27 19.23 2.33
N GLU A 135 -1.52 19.20 1.02
CA GLU A 135 -2.68 18.53 0.40
C GLU A 135 -2.58 17.01 0.55
N TYR A 136 -1.41 16.43 0.27
CA TYR A 136 -1.17 14.99 0.41
C TYR A 136 -1.42 14.49 1.83
N LEU A 137 -0.93 15.22 2.85
CA LEU A 137 -1.12 14.84 4.25
C LEU A 137 -2.56 15.08 4.76
N ASP A 138 -3.26 16.07 4.19
CA ASP A 138 -4.70 16.22 4.43
C ASP A 138 -5.47 15.03 3.82
N SER A 139 -5.09 14.55 2.62
CA SER A 139 -5.64 13.33 2.02
C SER A 139 -5.41 12.11 2.90
N ILE A 140 -4.19 11.89 3.40
CA ILE A 140 -3.89 10.77 4.33
C ILE A 140 -4.73 10.88 5.61
N THR A 141 -4.88 12.09 6.16
CA THR A 141 -5.69 12.34 7.36
C THR A 141 -7.15 11.96 7.14
N ALA A 142 -7.75 12.43 6.05
CA ALA A 142 -9.14 12.15 5.69
C ALA A 142 -9.35 10.66 5.35
N MET A 143 -8.40 10.06 4.63
CA MET A 143 -8.38 8.64 4.33
C MET A 143 -8.42 7.79 5.59
N ALA A 144 -7.60 8.10 6.60
CA ALA A 144 -7.63 7.42 7.88
C ALA A 144 -8.98 7.61 8.62
N GLN A 145 -9.55 8.81 8.58
CA GLN A 145 -10.85 9.13 9.21
C GLN A 145 -12.06 8.50 8.53
N SER A 146 -11.92 8.06 7.28
CA SER A 146 -12.99 7.43 6.52
C SER A 146 -13.47 6.10 7.14
N GLY A 147 -12.61 5.43 7.91
CA GLY A 147 -12.88 4.12 8.50
C GLY A 147 -12.96 2.97 7.48
N LEU A 148 -12.48 3.19 6.24
CA LEU A 148 -12.63 2.24 5.13
C LEU A 148 -11.47 1.23 5.03
N PHE A 149 -10.27 1.60 5.48
CA PHE A 149 -9.03 0.89 5.18
C PHE A 149 -8.40 0.29 6.43
N GLN A 150 -7.59 -0.76 6.24
CA GLN A 150 -6.81 -1.38 7.30
C GLN A 150 -5.35 -0.93 7.26
N ILE A 151 -4.83 -0.65 6.06
CA ILE A 151 -3.42 -0.33 5.82
C ILE A 151 -3.33 1.02 5.10
N VAL A 152 -2.41 1.88 5.54
CA VAL A 152 -1.97 3.05 4.78
C VAL A 152 -0.83 2.65 3.85
N GLY A 153 -1.07 2.69 2.54
CA GLY A 153 -0.07 2.44 1.51
C GLY A 153 0.98 3.54 1.47
N HIS A 154 2.24 3.16 1.24
CA HIS A 154 3.39 4.02 0.92
C HIS A 154 3.28 5.49 1.42
N LEU A 155 3.18 5.68 2.75
CA LEU A 155 2.70 6.91 3.40
C LEU A 155 3.42 8.22 3.05
N ASP A 156 4.60 8.19 2.46
CA ASP A 156 5.32 9.39 2.01
C ASP A 156 5.62 9.37 0.50
N LEU A 157 4.77 8.72 -0.30
CA LEU A 157 4.92 8.50 -1.75
C LEU A 157 5.24 9.77 -2.54
N LEU A 158 4.71 10.94 -2.14
CA LEU A 158 4.96 12.21 -2.84
C LEU A 158 6.45 12.54 -3.03
N LYS A 159 7.34 11.95 -2.22
CA LYS A 159 8.79 12.08 -2.39
C LYS A 159 9.37 11.32 -3.58
N ILE A 160 8.61 10.47 -4.27
CA ILE A 160 9.05 9.48 -5.28
C ILE A 160 10.09 10.00 -6.29
N PHE A 161 9.97 11.27 -6.71
CA PHE A 161 10.87 11.94 -7.65
C PHE A 161 11.90 12.89 -7.00
N GLY A 162 12.16 12.76 -5.70
CA GLY A 162 13.14 13.56 -4.94
C GLY A 162 12.54 14.77 -4.20
N HIS A 163 11.22 14.97 -4.25
CA HIS A 163 10.53 16.08 -3.58
C HIS A 163 10.21 15.74 -2.12
N THR A 164 11.25 15.61 -1.29
CA THR A 164 11.15 15.21 0.12
C THR A 164 10.27 16.14 0.98
N LEU A 165 9.74 15.59 2.07
CA LEU A 165 8.87 16.28 3.02
C LEU A 165 9.57 17.51 3.65
N PRO A 166 9.06 18.74 3.43
CA PRO A 166 9.65 19.93 4.03
C PRO A 166 9.30 20.05 5.52
N ALA A 167 10.16 20.71 6.29
CA ALA A 167 9.95 20.93 7.72
C ALA A 167 8.62 21.64 8.04
N SER A 168 8.12 22.49 7.13
CA SER A 168 6.84 23.20 7.28
C SER A 168 5.63 22.26 7.30
N ALA A 169 5.74 21.07 6.71
CA ALA A 169 4.66 20.08 6.65
C ALA A 169 4.68 19.10 7.84
N LEU A 170 5.68 19.15 8.72
CA LEU A 170 5.78 18.27 9.90
C LEU A 170 4.54 18.34 10.83
N PRO A 171 3.93 19.51 11.10
CA PRO A 171 2.69 19.56 11.89
C PRO A 171 1.52 18.83 11.21
N LYS A 172 1.48 18.82 9.87
CA LYS A 172 0.46 18.06 9.13
C LYS A 172 0.74 16.56 9.17
N LEU A 173 2.01 16.16 9.08
CA LEU A 173 2.41 14.77 9.24
C LEU A 173 2.03 14.25 10.63
N ASP A 174 2.30 15.03 11.68
CA ASP A 174 1.96 14.65 13.04
C ASP A 174 0.43 14.45 13.20
N ARG A 175 -0.39 15.32 12.60
CA ARG A 175 -1.87 15.14 12.54
C ARG A 175 -2.31 13.91 11.74
N ALA A 176 -1.66 13.63 10.62
CA ALA A 176 -1.96 12.44 9.83
C ALA A 176 -1.64 11.16 10.61
N LEU A 177 -0.50 11.11 11.31
CA LEU A 177 -0.13 9.97 12.15
C LEU A 177 -1.05 9.82 13.37
N GLU A 178 -1.49 10.92 13.99
CA GLU A 178 -2.52 10.89 15.04
C GLU A 178 -3.82 10.28 14.51
N SER A 179 -4.27 10.72 13.34
CA SER A 179 -5.47 10.17 12.69
C SER A 179 -5.36 8.67 12.40
N ILE A 180 -4.20 8.22 11.91
CA ILE A 180 -3.93 6.79 11.66
C ILE A 180 -4.00 5.99 12.96
N ALA A 181 -3.41 6.50 14.04
CA ALA A 181 -3.44 5.85 15.35
C ALA A 181 -4.86 5.77 15.93
N ASP A 182 -5.59 6.89 15.90
CA ASP A 182 -6.95 7.02 16.44
C ASP A 182 -7.96 6.13 15.70
N ASN A 183 -7.72 5.86 14.42
CA ASN A 183 -8.58 4.99 13.60
C ASN A 183 -8.04 3.55 13.48
N HIS A 184 -6.96 3.21 14.20
CA HIS A 184 -6.38 1.86 14.25
C HIS A 184 -5.89 1.30 12.91
N LEU A 185 -5.41 2.17 12.02
CA LEU A 185 -4.78 1.75 10.77
C LEU A 185 -3.32 1.33 11.02
N VAL A 186 -2.83 0.45 10.14
CA VAL A 186 -1.44 -0.03 10.09
C VAL A 186 -0.69 0.73 8.99
N ILE A 187 0.59 1.01 9.19
CA ILE A 187 1.43 1.62 8.14
C ILE A 187 2.19 0.53 7.38
N GLU A 188 2.13 0.59 6.05
CA GLU A 188 2.96 -0.24 5.20
C GLU A 188 4.42 0.22 5.20
N LEU A 189 5.35 -0.71 5.44
CA LEU A 189 6.74 -0.59 5.02
C LEU A 189 6.88 -1.16 3.60
N ASN A 190 6.98 -0.26 2.65
CA ASN A 190 6.96 -0.55 1.22
C ASN A 190 8.37 -0.44 0.61
N ALA A 191 8.85 -1.54 0.02
CA ALA A 191 10.18 -1.61 -0.58
C ALA A 191 10.28 -0.92 -1.95
N ALA A 192 9.16 -0.53 -2.57
CA ALA A 192 9.12 -0.02 -3.94
C ALA A 192 9.94 1.23 -4.15
N GLY A 193 10.04 2.11 -3.16
CA GLY A 193 10.77 3.36 -3.30
C GLY A 193 12.26 3.18 -3.57
N TRP A 194 12.86 2.04 -3.21
CA TRP A 194 14.22 1.67 -3.63
C TRP A 194 14.35 1.34 -5.13
N ARG A 195 13.24 1.08 -5.82
CA ARG A 195 13.18 0.91 -7.28
C ARG A 195 12.83 2.22 -8.00
N LYS A 196 12.62 3.31 -7.27
CA LYS A 196 12.23 4.63 -7.79
C LYS A 196 13.37 5.64 -7.61
N PRO A 197 13.31 6.83 -8.25
CA PRO A 197 14.38 7.84 -8.16
C PRO A 197 14.73 8.28 -6.74
N ILE A 198 13.78 8.26 -5.79
CA ILE A 198 14.06 8.55 -4.38
C ILE A 198 15.07 7.57 -3.75
N ASN A 199 15.09 6.31 -4.19
CA ASN A 199 15.96 5.24 -3.66
C ASN A 199 15.89 5.10 -2.12
N GLU A 200 14.69 5.18 -1.57
CA GLU A 200 14.37 5.03 -0.15
C GLU A 200 13.04 4.28 -0.02
N CYS A 201 12.84 3.46 1.01
CA CYS A 201 11.53 2.85 1.25
C CYS A 201 10.46 3.89 1.62
N TYR A 202 9.20 3.48 1.58
CA TYR A 202 8.08 4.23 2.13
C TYR A 202 7.57 3.54 3.41
N PRO A 203 7.27 4.27 4.50
CA PRO A 203 7.72 5.63 4.72
C PRO A 203 9.24 5.72 4.94
N SER A 204 9.78 6.94 4.96
CA SER A 204 11.13 7.23 5.45
C SER A 204 11.32 6.83 6.93
N GLU A 205 12.58 6.61 7.34
CA GLU A 205 12.90 6.22 8.73
C GLU A 205 12.39 7.24 9.76
N MET A 206 12.45 8.54 9.44
CA MET A 206 11.98 9.61 10.36
C MET A 206 10.48 9.49 10.64
N ILE A 207 9.69 9.21 9.61
CA ILE A 207 8.25 9.01 9.75
C ILE A 207 7.97 7.70 10.49
N LEU A 208 8.72 6.64 10.19
CA LEU A 208 8.58 5.36 10.87
C LEU A 208 8.86 5.48 12.38
N GLN A 209 9.87 6.26 12.78
CA GLN A 209 10.15 6.55 14.19
C GLN A 209 9.00 7.31 14.86
N LYS A 210 8.41 8.29 14.17
CA LYS A 210 7.24 9.03 14.66
C LYS A 210 6.00 8.15 14.79
N ALA A 211 5.82 7.19 13.88
CA ALA A 211 4.74 6.22 13.92
C ALA A 211 4.90 5.26 15.11
N PHE A 212 6.11 4.72 15.32
CA PHE A 212 6.43 3.85 16.45
C PHE A 212 6.18 4.53 17.79
N ALA A 213 6.59 5.78 17.93
CA ALA A 213 6.37 6.56 19.16
C ALA A 213 4.87 6.76 19.50
N ARG A 214 3.97 6.59 18.52
CA ARG A 214 2.52 6.66 18.69
C ARG A 214 1.86 5.29 18.82
N GLY A 215 2.64 4.21 18.81
CA GLY A 215 2.11 2.84 18.87
C GLY A 215 1.42 2.39 17.58
N ILE A 216 1.67 3.05 16.44
CA ILE A 216 1.12 2.63 15.15
C ILE A 216 1.85 1.38 14.69
N GLU A 217 1.09 0.32 14.45
CA GLU A 217 1.61 -0.97 14.00
C GLU A 217 2.01 -0.92 12.52
N ILE A 218 2.80 -1.92 12.10
CA ILE A 218 3.33 -1.99 10.73
C ILE A 218 2.97 -3.28 10.01
N THR A 219 3.03 -3.23 8.69
CA THR A 219 3.05 -4.40 7.81
C THR A 219 4.12 -4.23 6.72
N PHE A 220 4.33 -5.24 5.89
CA PHE A 220 5.33 -5.22 4.83
C PHE A 220 4.68 -5.41 3.46
N GLY A 221 5.17 -4.67 2.48
CA GLY A 221 4.75 -4.77 1.09
C GLY A 221 5.91 -4.57 0.14
N SER A 222 5.94 -5.37 -0.93
CA SER A 222 6.93 -5.21 -1.99
C SER A 222 6.46 -4.28 -3.12
N ASP A 223 5.15 -4.08 -3.25
CA ASP A 223 4.47 -3.40 -4.37
C ASP A 223 4.81 -4.06 -5.70
N SER A 224 4.65 -5.38 -5.73
CA SER A 224 5.14 -6.20 -6.84
C SER A 224 4.25 -6.11 -8.06
N HIS A 225 4.85 -5.62 -9.13
CA HIS A 225 4.28 -5.62 -10.49
C HIS A 225 4.95 -6.65 -11.41
N THR A 226 6.01 -7.31 -10.96
CA THR A 226 6.69 -8.40 -11.68
C THR A 226 7.20 -9.42 -10.66
N LEU A 227 7.58 -10.62 -11.10
CA LEU A 227 8.05 -11.69 -10.21
C LEU A 227 9.31 -11.28 -9.42
N GLU A 228 10.21 -10.51 -10.03
CA GLU A 228 11.47 -10.08 -9.44
C GLU A 228 11.28 -9.07 -8.30
N HIS A 229 10.10 -8.48 -8.19
CA HIS A 229 9.78 -7.54 -7.12
C HIS A 229 9.30 -8.24 -5.84
N ILE A 230 8.86 -9.50 -5.91
CA ILE A 230 8.25 -10.22 -4.77
C ILE A 230 9.27 -10.35 -3.64
N GLY A 231 8.89 -9.94 -2.43
CA GLY A 231 9.78 -9.95 -1.25
C GLY A 231 11.01 -9.04 -1.39
N PHE A 232 11.01 -8.11 -2.36
CA PHE A 232 12.18 -7.27 -2.65
C PHE A 232 12.67 -6.52 -1.41
N ARG A 233 13.93 -6.76 -1.04
CA ARG A 233 14.60 -6.15 0.13
C ARG A 233 13.86 -6.33 1.46
N TYR A 234 13.08 -7.38 1.63
CA TYR A 234 12.36 -7.68 2.88
C TYR A 234 13.26 -7.65 4.12
N GLU A 235 14.43 -8.29 4.06
CA GLU A 235 15.41 -8.28 5.17
C GLU A 235 15.91 -6.87 5.52
N THR A 236 16.00 -5.97 4.52
CA THR A 236 16.36 -4.56 4.77
C THR A 236 15.24 -3.83 5.50
N LEU A 237 13.98 -4.06 5.12
CA LEU A 237 12.81 -3.50 5.83
C LEU A 237 12.73 -4.04 7.26
N CYS A 238 12.96 -5.34 7.46
CA CYS A 238 12.97 -5.95 8.78
C CYS A 238 14.05 -5.35 9.68
N ALA A 239 15.26 -5.17 9.15
CA ALA A 239 16.35 -4.53 9.88
C ALA A 239 16.02 -3.07 10.25
N LEU A 240 15.41 -2.31 9.33
CA LEU A 240 14.95 -0.95 9.60
C LEU A 240 13.85 -0.91 10.69
N ALA A 241 12.84 -1.77 10.59
CA ALA A 241 11.77 -1.86 11.57
C ALA A 241 12.31 -2.21 12.97
N LYS A 242 13.20 -3.21 13.05
CA LYS A 242 13.89 -3.61 14.30
C LYS A 242 14.77 -2.50 14.86
N LYS A 243 15.47 -1.75 14.01
CA LYS A 243 16.25 -0.57 14.40
C LYS A 243 15.38 0.50 15.07
N VAL A 244 14.16 0.73 14.55
CA VAL A 244 13.22 1.69 15.13
C VAL A 244 12.61 1.17 16.44
N GLY A 245 12.40 -0.14 16.56
CA GLY A 245 11.91 -0.78 17.78
C GLY A 245 10.76 -1.77 17.59
N TYR A 246 10.32 -1.99 16.34
CA TYR A 246 9.27 -2.95 16.04
C TYR A 246 9.77 -4.39 16.18
N THR A 247 8.94 -5.24 16.81
CA THR A 247 9.17 -6.68 16.95
C THR A 247 8.05 -7.52 16.33
N GLN A 248 6.93 -6.88 15.97
CA GLN A 248 5.73 -7.51 15.43
C GLN A 248 5.20 -6.73 14.23
N ALA A 249 4.64 -7.46 13.28
CA ALA A 249 3.94 -6.94 12.12
C ALA A 249 2.53 -7.52 12.07
N VAL A 250 1.66 -6.85 11.33
CA VAL A 250 0.25 -7.18 11.22
C VAL A 250 -0.03 -7.67 9.81
N TYR A 251 -0.79 -8.76 9.71
CA TYR A 251 -1.59 -9.06 8.53
C TYR A 251 -3.05 -9.17 8.93
N PHE A 252 -3.95 -9.27 7.96
CA PHE A 252 -5.38 -9.24 8.22
C PHE A 252 -6.06 -10.45 7.62
N LYS A 253 -7.13 -10.92 8.26
CA LYS A 253 -8.08 -11.88 7.70
C LYS A 253 -9.48 -11.38 7.98
N GLN A 254 -10.31 -11.28 6.95
CA GLN A 254 -11.65 -10.69 7.07
C GLN A 254 -11.67 -9.32 7.79
N LYS A 255 -10.67 -8.47 7.51
CA LYS A 255 -10.43 -7.16 8.13
C LYS A 255 -10.03 -7.19 9.62
N GLU A 256 -9.83 -8.37 10.21
CA GLU A 256 -9.34 -8.54 11.58
C GLU A 256 -7.82 -8.67 11.62
N ALA A 257 -7.19 -7.89 12.49
CA ALA A 257 -5.74 -7.83 12.63
C ALA A 257 -5.16 -9.07 13.33
N ILE A 258 -4.13 -9.67 12.72
CA ILE A 258 -3.35 -10.78 13.26
C ILE A 258 -1.89 -10.33 13.36
N ARG A 259 -1.38 -10.34 14.60
CA ARG A 259 -0.01 -9.93 14.95
C ARG A 259 0.92 -11.12 14.94
N VAL A 260 2.07 -10.96 14.29
CA VAL A 260 3.12 -11.99 14.23
C VAL A 260 4.50 -11.37 14.39
N GLU A 261 5.43 -12.12 14.96
CA GLU A 261 6.84 -11.74 14.98
C GLU A 261 7.46 -11.92 13.59
N PHE A 262 8.35 -11.01 13.18
CA PHE A 262 9.02 -11.02 11.88
C PHE A 262 10.55 -11.05 11.99
#